data_AF-A0A961TY97-F1
#
_entry.id   AF-A0A961TY97-F1
#
_cell.length_a   1.000
_cell.length_b   1.000
_cell.length_c   1.000
_cell.angle_alpha   90.00
_cell.angle_beta   90.00
_cell.angle_gamma   90.00
#
_symmetry.space_group_name_H-M   'P 1'
#
loop_
_entity.id
_entity.type
_entity.pdbx_description
1 polymer ?
#
loop_
_entity_poly.entity_id
_entity_poly.type
_entity_poly.pdbx_seq_one_letter_code
_entity_poly.pdbx_strand_id
1 'polypeptide(L)'
;MSKVDIPNVDLGQAVHATSTPKVAKKRKGKPEFDDPPPVALTDGGEGLKGDTSPFTSRDVRVVTYAYIGFLLRVLLVFGAIFSVVQYLQQRTEARVNRTLELVEMWDREEYQQAQKALKHRLAAANEQNQSVLGANPSDSERRIYRSRLGKLLLTPEGGTMPVAEFQDHFDKIVYFLNRLGSCVANNICDRDVANDYFLDYARSFWSYFSGYAGDVRTSGSPNFAKPLEEYVASEAGSAPILNPVKD
;
A
#
# COMPACT_ATOMS: atom_id res chain seq x y z
N MET A 1 -17.02 41.39 -13.41
CA MET A 1 -17.86 40.67 -12.41
C MET A 1 -18.73 39.67 -13.15
N SER A 2 -18.28 38.42 -13.28
CA SER A 2 -19.09 37.30 -13.77
C SER A 2 -19.22 36.31 -12.61
N LYS A 3 -20.47 36.04 -12.21
CA LYS A 3 -20.81 34.99 -11.26
C LYS A 3 -20.61 33.64 -11.95
N VAL A 4 -19.82 32.77 -11.34
CA VAL A 4 -19.74 31.36 -11.69
C VAL A 4 -20.55 30.61 -10.63
N ASP A 5 -21.67 30.03 -11.05
CA ASP A 5 -22.47 29.13 -10.23
C ASP A 5 -21.75 27.77 -10.12
N ILE A 6 -21.47 27.36 -8.89
CA ILE A 6 -20.91 26.05 -8.57
C ILE A 6 -22.10 25.15 -8.18
N PRO A 7 -22.32 24.00 -8.83
CA PRO A 7 -23.38 23.10 -8.42
C PRO A 7 -23.07 22.47 -7.06
N ASN A 8 -24.06 22.54 -6.18
CA ASN A 8 -24.08 21.95 -4.84
C ASN A 8 -24.10 20.42 -4.97
N VAL A 9 -23.04 19.75 -4.54
CA VAL A 9 -22.98 18.28 -4.48
C VAL A 9 -23.53 17.84 -3.14
N ASP A 10 -24.72 17.25 -3.19
CA ASP A 10 -25.41 16.63 -2.07
C ASP A 10 -24.60 15.43 -1.55
N LEU A 11 -24.08 15.54 -0.33
CA LEU A 11 -23.32 14.49 0.38
C LEU A 11 -24.23 13.45 1.06
N GLY A 12 -25.50 13.36 0.66
CA GLY A 12 -26.49 12.43 1.19
C GLY A 12 -26.50 11.00 0.61
N GLN A 13 -25.47 10.54 -0.11
CA GLN A 13 -25.41 9.16 -0.61
C GLN A 13 -24.12 8.44 -0.24
N ALA A 14 -24.02 8.11 1.04
CA ALA A 14 -23.42 6.85 1.45
C ALA A 14 -24.55 5.89 1.88
N VAL A 15 -24.33 4.60 1.65
CA VAL A 15 -25.07 3.46 2.25
C VAL A 15 -26.36 3.00 1.54
N HIS A 16 -26.21 2.33 0.38
CA HIS A 16 -27.02 1.16 0.04
C HIS A 16 -26.10 -0.06 0.16
N ALA A 17 -25.95 -0.70 1.32
CA ALA A 17 -26.86 -1.70 1.88
C ALA A 17 -27.27 -2.76 0.83
N THR A 18 -26.42 -3.76 0.64
CA THR A 18 -26.77 -5.02 -0.04
C THR A 18 -27.76 -5.80 0.85
N SER A 19 -29.03 -5.44 0.80
CA SER A 19 -30.11 -6.22 1.42
C SER A 19 -30.54 -7.33 0.44
N THR A 20 -30.16 -8.57 0.74
CA THR A 20 -30.75 -9.76 0.10
C THR A 20 -32.25 -9.85 0.43
N PRO A 21 -33.15 -10.06 -0.54
CA PRO A 21 -34.56 -10.29 -0.25
C PRO A 21 -34.77 -11.68 0.39
N LYS A 22 -35.29 -11.70 1.63
CA LYS A 22 -35.84 -12.90 2.27
C LYS A 22 -37.10 -13.33 1.51
N VAL A 23 -36.99 -14.38 0.69
CA VAL A 23 -38.15 -15.08 0.14
C VAL A 23 -38.71 -16.00 1.23
N ALA A 24 -39.90 -15.66 1.75
CA ALA A 24 -40.66 -16.52 2.65
C ALA A 24 -41.20 -17.73 1.89
N LYS A 25 -40.62 -18.91 2.11
CA LYS A 25 -41.11 -20.17 1.54
C LYS A 25 -42.29 -20.67 2.36
N LYS A 26 -43.47 -20.67 1.73
CA LYS A 26 -44.74 -21.23 2.23
C LYS A 26 -44.56 -22.72 2.55
N ARG A 27 -44.81 -23.13 3.81
CA ARG A 27 -44.87 -24.55 4.23
C ARG A 27 -46.01 -25.24 3.46
N LYS A 28 -45.68 -26.14 2.53
CA LYS A 28 -46.61 -27.10 1.93
C LYS A 28 -46.52 -28.40 2.72
N GLY A 29 -47.69 -28.98 3.00
CA GLY A 29 -47.89 -30.14 3.85
C GLY A 29 -47.09 -31.38 3.43
N LYS A 30 -46.82 -32.18 4.45
CA LYS A 30 -46.25 -33.53 4.43
C LYS A 30 -47.06 -34.42 3.46
N PRO A 31 -46.45 -35.12 2.50
CA PRO A 31 -47.00 -36.38 2.05
C PRO A 31 -46.73 -37.41 3.14
N GLU A 32 -47.80 -37.94 3.73
CA GLU A 32 -47.78 -39.21 4.45
C GLU A 32 -47.31 -40.28 3.46
N PHE A 33 -46.17 -40.89 3.71
CA PHE A 33 -45.64 -41.98 2.91
C PHE A 33 -46.05 -43.27 3.64
N ASP A 34 -46.99 -44.01 3.06
CA ASP A 34 -47.37 -45.33 3.57
C ASP A 34 -46.14 -46.25 3.55
N ASP A 35 -45.75 -46.72 4.73
CA ASP A 35 -44.68 -47.72 4.87
C ASP A 35 -45.11 -49.02 4.16
N PRO A 36 -44.33 -49.56 3.21
CA PRO A 36 -44.55 -50.93 2.75
C PRO A 36 -44.26 -51.92 3.89
N PRO A 37 -44.99 -53.05 3.97
CA PRO A 37 -44.85 -53.99 5.08
C PRO A 37 -43.42 -54.55 5.18
N PRO A 38 -42.96 -54.90 6.39
CA PRO A 38 -41.59 -55.33 6.61
C PRO A 38 -41.30 -56.63 5.86
N VAL A 39 -40.34 -56.57 4.95
CA VAL A 39 -39.74 -57.77 4.33
C VAL A 39 -38.89 -58.44 5.40
N ALA A 40 -39.17 -59.71 5.68
CA ALA A 40 -38.38 -60.52 6.60
C ALA A 40 -36.91 -60.56 6.15
N LEU A 41 -36.02 -60.06 7.02
CA LEU A 41 -34.59 -60.31 6.94
C LEU A 41 -34.37 -61.81 7.11
N THR A 42 -34.05 -62.50 6.01
CA THR A 42 -33.56 -63.86 6.07
C THR A 42 -32.06 -63.81 6.34
N ASP A 43 -31.68 -64.52 7.39
CA ASP A 43 -30.30 -64.74 7.82
C ASP A 43 -29.44 -65.29 6.69
N GLY A 44 -28.19 -64.83 6.65
CA GLY A 44 -27.18 -65.34 5.73
C GLY A 44 -25.86 -64.65 5.96
N GLY A 45 -25.21 -64.97 7.07
CA GLY A 45 -23.82 -64.58 7.31
C GLY A 45 -22.92 -65.14 6.20
N GLU A 46 -21.96 -64.31 5.78
CA GLU A 46 -20.60 -64.66 5.37
C GLU A 46 -20.00 -63.47 4.61
N GLY A 47 -18.77 -63.07 4.98
CA GLY A 47 -17.92 -62.28 4.07
C GLY A 47 -17.52 -60.88 4.51
N LEU A 48 -17.06 -60.71 5.75
CA LEU A 48 -15.98 -59.73 5.99
C LEU A 48 -14.70 -60.26 5.32
N LYS A 49 -14.58 -60.17 3.99
CA LYS A 49 -13.34 -60.42 3.26
C LYS A 49 -13.26 -59.57 1.99
N GLY A 50 -12.25 -58.70 1.99
CA GLY A 50 -11.77 -57.98 0.82
C GLY A 50 -12.00 -56.49 0.95
N ASP A 51 -10.95 -55.74 1.28
CA ASP A 51 -10.88 -54.29 1.13
C ASP A 51 -11.31 -53.92 -0.29
N THR A 52 -12.60 -53.66 -0.48
CA THR A 52 -13.17 -53.33 -1.78
C THR A 52 -13.02 -51.83 -1.97
N SER A 53 -11.77 -51.40 -2.05
CA SER A 53 -11.45 -50.04 -2.45
C SER A 53 -11.99 -49.82 -3.87
N PRO A 54 -12.72 -48.73 -4.15
CA PRO A 54 -13.24 -48.43 -5.49
C PRO A 54 -12.13 -48.26 -6.54
N PHE A 55 -10.86 -48.16 -6.11
CA PHE A 55 -9.69 -48.09 -6.98
C PHE A 55 -9.13 -49.47 -7.40
N THR A 56 -9.56 -50.56 -6.75
CA THR A 56 -9.07 -51.94 -7.01
C THR A 56 -10.18 -52.92 -7.38
N SER A 57 -11.38 -52.42 -7.72
CA SER A 57 -12.51 -53.27 -8.12
C SER A 57 -12.29 -53.94 -9.48
N ARG A 58 -12.83 -55.14 -9.66
CA ARG A 58 -12.79 -55.89 -10.94
C ARG A 58 -13.64 -55.25 -12.05
N ASP A 59 -14.57 -54.36 -11.70
CA ASP A 59 -15.37 -53.59 -12.65
C ASP A 59 -14.63 -52.33 -13.12
N VAL A 60 -14.23 -52.35 -14.39
CA VAL A 60 -13.48 -51.26 -15.05
C VAL A 60 -14.25 -49.94 -14.99
N ARG A 61 -15.59 -49.96 -14.99
CA ARG A 61 -16.40 -48.74 -14.93
C ARG A 61 -16.25 -48.04 -13.58
N VAL A 62 -16.30 -48.81 -12.49
CA VAL A 62 -16.17 -48.29 -11.12
C VAL A 62 -14.78 -47.70 -10.89
N VAL A 63 -13.73 -48.40 -11.32
CA VAL A 63 -12.35 -47.90 -11.24
C VAL A 63 -12.18 -46.62 -12.06
N THR A 64 -12.74 -46.59 -13.28
CA THR A 64 -12.68 -45.41 -14.16
C THR A 64 -13.35 -44.19 -13.51
N TYR A 65 -14.56 -44.34 -12.97
CA TYR A 65 -15.25 -43.25 -12.26
C TYR A 65 -14.51 -42.80 -10.99
N ALA A 66 -13.88 -43.71 -10.25
CA ALA A 66 -13.08 -43.38 -9.08
C ALA A 66 -11.85 -42.52 -9.45
N TYR A 67 -11.10 -42.90 -10.49
CA TYR A 67 -9.96 -42.11 -10.98
C TYR A 67 -10.37 -40.78 -11.59
N ILE A 68 -11.48 -40.72 -12.34
CA ILE A 68 -12.01 -39.46 -12.87
C ILE A 68 -12.42 -38.52 -11.72
N GLY A 69 -13.14 -39.04 -10.72
CA GLY A 69 -13.54 -38.26 -9.55
C GLY A 69 -12.34 -37.75 -8.73
N PHE A 70 -11.30 -38.58 -8.60
CA PHE A 70 -10.04 -38.18 -7.98
C PHE A 70 -9.33 -37.09 -8.80
N LEU A 71 -9.18 -37.29 -10.12
CA LEU A 71 -8.57 -36.32 -11.04
C LEU A 71 -9.28 -34.96 -10.99
N LEU A 72 -10.62 -34.96 -11.01
CA LEU A 72 -11.41 -33.72 -10.92
C LEU A 72 -11.16 -32.96 -9.61
N ARG A 73 -11.05 -33.67 -8.48
CA ARG A 73 -10.71 -33.05 -7.19
C ARG A 73 -9.29 -32.48 -7.21
N VAL A 74 -8.35 -33.22 -7.78
CA VAL A 74 -6.96 -32.75 -7.94
C VAL A 74 -6.92 -31.49 -8.80
N LEU A 75 -7.60 -31.47 -9.95
CA LEU A 75 -7.70 -30.30 -10.83
C LEU A 75 -8.38 -29.11 -10.14
N LEU A 76 -9.42 -29.33 -9.33
CA LEU A 76 -10.05 -28.27 -8.54
C LEU A 76 -9.08 -27.65 -7.52
N VAL A 77 -8.31 -28.48 -6.82
CA VAL A 77 -7.29 -28.01 -5.87
C VAL A 77 -6.22 -27.21 -6.58
N PHE A 78 -5.71 -27.70 -7.72
CA PHE A 78 -4.73 -26.95 -8.52
C PHE A 78 -5.30 -25.64 -9.07
N GLY A 79 -6.53 -25.64 -9.57
CA GLY A 79 -7.21 -24.43 -10.03
C GLY A 79 -7.38 -23.39 -8.91
N ALA A 80 -7.74 -23.84 -7.70
CA ALA A 80 -7.85 -22.96 -6.53
C ALA A 80 -6.49 -22.36 -6.14
N ILE A 81 -5.42 -23.17 -6.08
CA ILE A 81 -4.07 -22.68 -5.77
C ILE A 81 -3.60 -21.69 -6.85
N PHE A 82 -3.78 -22.03 -8.13
CA PHE A 82 -3.39 -21.18 -9.25
C PHE A 82 -4.11 -19.82 -9.21
N SER A 83 -5.41 -19.81 -8.89
CA SER A 83 -6.18 -18.58 -8.73
C SER A 83 -5.65 -17.68 -7.61
N VAL A 84 -5.26 -18.27 -6.47
CA VAL A 84 -4.64 -17.51 -5.37
C VAL A 84 -3.31 -16.90 -5.80
N VAL A 85 -2.46 -17.67 -6.49
CA VAL A 85 -1.16 -17.18 -6.97
C VAL A 85 -1.35 -16.02 -7.96
N GLN A 86 -2.27 -16.18 -8.93
CA GLN A 86 -2.56 -15.14 -9.90
C GLN A 86 -3.08 -13.85 -9.24
N TYR A 87 -3.95 -13.99 -8.24
CA TYR A 87 -4.45 -12.85 -7.47
C TYR A 87 -3.33 -12.10 -6.75
N LEU A 88 -2.38 -12.82 -6.14
CA LEU A 88 -1.24 -12.21 -5.47
C LEU A 88 -0.31 -11.49 -6.47
N GLN A 89 -0.03 -12.09 -7.62
CA GLN A 89 0.76 -11.46 -8.69
C GLN A 89 0.08 -10.19 -9.21
N GLN A 90 -1.23 -10.25 -9.49
CA GLN A 90 -2.00 -9.11 -9.94
C GLN A 90 -1.98 -7.95 -8.93
N ARG A 91 -2.00 -8.25 -7.62
CA ARG A 91 -1.86 -7.21 -6.59
C ARG A 91 -0.48 -6.57 -6.58
N THR A 92 0.58 -7.33 -6.82
CA THR A 92 1.94 -6.78 -6.89
C THR A 92 2.11 -5.88 -8.12
N GLU A 93 1.68 -6.34 -9.30
CA GLU A 93 1.67 -5.51 -10.51
C GLU A 93 0.85 -4.22 -10.32
N ALA A 94 -0.32 -4.32 -9.68
CA ALA A 94 -1.14 -3.15 -9.38
C ALA A 94 -0.42 -2.14 -8.47
N ARG A 95 0.28 -2.62 -7.43
CA ARG A 95 1.06 -1.75 -6.52
C ARG A 95 2.22 -1.07 -7.24
N VAL A 96 2.94 -1.80 -8.08
CA VAL A 96 4.03 -1.25 -8.91
C VAL A 96 3.49 -0.17 -9.85
N ASN A 97 2.39 -0.45 -10.57
CA ASN A 97 1.77 0.53 -11.46
C ASN A 97 1.33 1.80 -10.72
N ARG A 98 0.77 1.67 -9.50
CA ARG A 98 0.44 2.83 -8.66
C ARG A 98 1.65 3.63 -8.24
N THR A 99 2.78 2.97 -7.95
CA THR A 99 4.04 3.69 -7.69
C THR A 99 4.53 4.41 -8.94
N LEU A 100 4.46 3.80 -10.12
CA LEU A 100 4.86 4.43 -11.39
C LEU A 100 3.99 5.64 -11.73
N GLU A 101 2.69 5.61 -11.44
CA GLU A 101 1.82 6.80 -11.55
C GLU A 101 2.31 7.97 -10.68
N LEU A 102 2.89 7.69 -9.50
CA LEU A 102 3.51 8.74 -8.68
C LEU A 102 4.83 9.24 -9.27
N VAL A 103 5.60 8.37 -9.92
CA VAL A 103 6.82 8.77 -10.67
C VAL A 103 6.43 9.70 -11.81
N GLU A 104 5.46 9.32 -12.63
CA GLU A 104 4.95 10.16 -13.71
C GLU A 104 4.40 11.50 -13.19
N MET A 105 3.73 11.49 -12.03
CA MET A 105 3.29 12.71 -11.38
C MET A 105 4.48 13.59 -10.97
N TRP A 106 5.52 13.01 -10.37
CA TRP A 106 6.73 13.72 -9.94
C TRP A 106 7.52 14.34 -11.10
N ASP A 107 7.45 13.71 -12.27
CA ASP A 107 8.11 14.20 -13.49
C ASP A 107 7.34 15.33 -14.19
N ARG A 108 6.12 15.65 -13.73
CA ARG A 108 5.37 16.80 -14.26
C ARG A 108 6.09 18.10 -13.97
N GLU A 109 5.92 19.03 -14.91
CA GLU A 109 6.59 20.34 -14.86
C GLU A 109 6.34 21.09 -13.54
N GLU A 110 5.14 20.98 -12.97
CA GLU A 110 4.78 21.63 -11.71
C GLU A 110 5.68 21.20 -10.53
N TYR A 111 6.01 19.91 -10.43
CA TYR A 111 6.88 19.37 -9.37
C TYR A 111 8.35 19.61 -9.70
N GLN A 112 8.72 19.55 -10.98
CA GLN A 112 10.07 19.89 -11.43
C GLN A 112 10.40 21.36 -11.15
N GLN A 113 9.45 22.27 -11.38
CA GLN A 113 9.59 23.69 -11.02
C GLN A 113 9.70 23.86 -9.51
N ALA A 114 8.88 23.17 -8.71
CA ALA A 114 8.96 23.21 -7.26
C ALA A 114 10.33 22.73 -6.75
N GLN A 115 10.85 21.62 -7.28
CA GLN A 115 12.16 21.09 -6.95
C GLN A 115 13.28 22.08 -7.33
N LYS A 116 13.18 22.72 -8.49
CA LYS A 116 14.12 23.77 -8.93
C LYS A 116 14.09 24.98 -8.00
N ALA A 117 12.90 25.45 -7.61
CA ALA A 117 12.75 26.56 -6.67
C ALA A 117 13.39 26.23 -5.32
N LEU A 118 13.14 25.02 -4.79
CA LEU A 118 13.78 24.52 -3.57
C LEU A 118 15.30 24.46 -3.70
N LYS A 119 15.82 23.87 -4.77
CA LYS A 119 17.26 23.75 -5.01
C LYS A 119 17.93 25.12 -5.12
N HIS A 120 17.32 26.05 -5.85
CA HIS A 120 17.84 27.40 -6.04
C HIS A 120 17.90 28.16 -4.70
N ARG A 121 16.81 28.13 -3.94
CA ARG A 121 16.75 28.79 -2.63
C ARG A 121 17.74 28.16 -1.64
N LEU A 122 17.83 26.84 -1.61
CA LEU A 122 18.79 26.09 -0.79
C LEU A 122 20.24 26.41 -1.18
N ALA A 123 20.55 26.54 -2.47
CA ALA A 123 21.89 26.91 -2.93
C ALA A 123 22.27 28.32 -2.47
N ALA A 124 21.37 29.29 -2.65
CA ALA A 124 21.59 30.67 -2.20
C ALA A 124 21.78 30.76 -0.67
N ALA A 125 20.93 30.06 0.09
CA ALA A 125 21.06 30.03 1.55
C ALA A 125 22.35 29.35 2.01
N ASN A 126 22.78 28.27 1.34
CA ASN A 126 24.05 27.61 1.65
C ASN A 126 25.25 28.50 1.39
N GLU A 127 25.29 29.22 0.27
CA GLU A 127 26.40 30.11 -0.08
C GLU A 127 26.57 31.22 0.98
N GLN A 128 25.46 31.78 1.46
CA GLN A 128 25.46 32.81 2.50
C GLN A 128 25.87 32.30 3.88
N ASN A 129 25.66 31.01 4.17
CA ASN A 129 25.85 30.41 5.49
C ASN A 129 27.03 29.41 5.55
N GLN A 130 27.80 29.28 4.47
CA GLN A 130 28.89 28.30 4.38
C GLN A 130 29.98 28.54 5.43
N SER A 131 30.23 29.80 5.79
CA SER A 131 31.22 30.20 6.79
C SER A 131 30.88 29.78 8.22
N VAL A 132 29.63 29.36 8.47
CA VAL A 132 29.14 28.92 9.79
C VAL A 132 29.58 27.49 10.11
N LEU A 133 29.90 26.68 9.10
CA LEU A 133 30.44 25.34 9.28
C LEU A 133 31.97 25.40 9.40
N GLY A 134 32.53 24.82 10.46
CA GLY A 134 33.98 24.64 10.60
C GLY A 134 34.55 23.71 9.50
N ALA A 135 35.88 23.65 9.39
CA ALA A 135 36.55 22.90 8.31
C ALA A 135 36.22 21.38 8.28
N ASN A 136 35.86 20.80 9.42
CA ASN A 136 35.41 19.40 9.54
C ASN A 136 34.25 19.31 10.55
N PRO A 137 33.01 19.60 10.13
CA PRO A 137 31.87 19.56 11.04
C PRO A 137 31.45 18.12 11.28
N SER A 138 31.22 17.78 12.54
CA SER A 138 30.65 16.51 12.98
C SER A 138 29.23 16.29 12.45
N ASP A 139 28.73 15.05 12.49
CA ASP A 139 27.39 14.73 12.00
C ASP A 139 26.27 15.41 12.78
N SER A 140 26.46 15.66 14.09
CA SER A 140 25.52 16.42 14.91
C SER A 140 25.48 17.89 14.48
N GLU A 141 26.63 18.51 14.24
CA GLU A 141 26.72 19.90 13.75
C GLU A 141 26.08 20.05 12.37
N ARG A 142 26.33 19.10 11.45
CA ARG A 142 25.69 19.08 10.13
C ARG A 142 24.16 18.98 10.25
N ARG A 143 23.64 18.15 11.15
CA ARG A 143 22.19 18.01 11.39
C ARG A 143 21.58 19.32 11.91
N ILE A 144 22.22 19.95 12.89
CA ILE A 144 21.77 21.25 13.43
C ILE A 144 21.82 22.32 12.34
N TYR A 145 22.89 22.38 11.56
CA TYR A 145 23.03 23.30 10.44
C TYR A 145 21.89 23.12 9.43
N ARG A 146 21.63 21.90 8.95
CA ARG A 146 20.55 21.63 8.00
C ARG A 146 19.17 21.99 8.56
N SER A 147 18.91 21.67 9.83
CA SER A 147 17.65 22.01 10.49
C SER A 147 17.44 23.53 10.59
N ARG A 148 18.48 24.29 10.95
CA ARG A 148 18.43 25.76 10.98
C ARG A 148 18.24 26.34 9.59
N LEU A 149 18.97 25.82 8.61
CA LEU A 149 18.86 26.25 7.23
C LEU A 149 17.45 25.98 6.67
N GLY A 150 16.86 24.82 6.96
CA GLY A 150 15.48 24.50 6.56
C GLY A 150 14.45 25.49 7.12
N LYS A 151 14.61 25.95 8.36
CA LYS A 151 13.76 27.01 8.93
C LYS A 151 14.01 28.36 8.24
N LEU A 152 15.27 28.74 8.02
CA LEU A 152 15.65 29.97 7.33
C LEU A 152 15.06 30.04 5.91
N LEU A 153 15.00 28.91 5.19
CA LEU A 153 14.42 28.88 3.84
C LEU A 153 12.96 29.33 3.81
N LEU A 154 12.22 29.21 4.91
CA LEU A 154 10.82 29.63 5.00
C LEU A 154 10.65 31.04 5.57
N THR A 155 11.72 31.83 5.62
CA THR A 155 11.70 33.24 6.00
C THR A 155 12.12 34.14 4.81
N PRO A 156 11.86 35.46 4.89
CA PRO A 156 12.26 36.41 3.83
C PRO A 156 13.76 36.41 3.54
N GLU A 157 14.59 36.08 4.52
CA GLU A 157 16.05 36.05 4.41
C GLU A 157 16.57 34.78 3.74
N GLY A 158 15.72 33.76 3.56
CA GLY A 158 16.09 32.47 3.01
C GLY A 158 16.42 32.44 1.52
N GLY A 159 16.22 33.54 0.78
CA GLY A 159 16.59 33.64 -0.63
C GLY A 159 15.94 34.81 -1.35
N THR A 160 16.13 34.88 -2.67
CA THR A 160 15.66 36.01 -3.49
C THR A 160 14.20 35.91 -3.93
N MET A 161 13.62 34.71 -3.90
CA MET A 161 12.20 34.49 -4.24
C MET A 161 11.29 34.96 -3.08
N PRO A 162 10.14 35.60 -3.36
CA PRO A 162 9.15 35.92 -2.33
C PRO A 162 8.75 34.68 -1.52
N VAL A 163 8.59 34.83 -0.20
CA VAL A 163 8.30 33.68 0.69
C VAL A 163 6.99 33.00 0.31
N ALA A 164 5.95 33.77 -0.02
CA ALA A 164 4.65 33.21 -0.38
C ALA A 164 4.74 32.32 -1.64
N GLU A 165 5.46 32.77 -2.67
CA GLU A 165 5.69 31.99 -3.89
C GLU A 165 6.52 30.74 -3.62
N PHE A 166 7.56 30.87 -2.78
CA PHE A 166 8.35 29.71 -2.36
C PHE A 166 7.53 28.71 -1.56
N GLN A 167 6.64 29.19 -0.70
CA GLN A 167 5.78 28.35 0.13
C GLN A 167 4.82 27.52 -0.73
N ASP A 168 4.28 28.06 -1.82
CA ASP A 168 3.47 27.29 -2.77
C ASP A 168 4.26 26.12 -3.40
N HIS A 169 5.54 26.33 -3.72
CA HIS A 169 6.42 25.27 -4.22
C HIS A 169 6.78 24.25 -3.12
N PHE A 170 7.08 24.73 -1.93
CA PHE A 170 7.38 23.89 -0.77
C PHE A 170 6.20 22.98 -0.42
N ASP A 171 4.99 23.54 -0.35
CA ASP A 171 3.77 22.81 -0.01
C ASP A 171 3.43 21.74 -1.04
N LYS A 172 3.68 21.98 -2.34
CA LYS A 172 3.56 20.95 -3.38
C LYS A 172 4.48 19.76 -3.12
N ILE A 173 5.74 20.01 -2.76
CA ILE A 173 6.71 18.95 -2.44
C ILE A 173 6.27 18.20 -1.19
N VAL A 174 5.89 18.91 -0.12
CA VAL A 174 5.40 18.29 1.13
C VAL A 174 4.16 17.45 0.87
N TYR A 175 3.22 17.96 0.07
CA TYR A 175 2.01 17.25 -0.32
C TYR A 175 2.33 15.95 -1.05
N PHE A 176 3.21 16.00 -2.06
CA PHE A 176 3.64 14.82 -2.80
C PHE A 176 4.30 13.79 -1.88
N LEU A 177 5.25 14.22 -1.06
CA LEU A 177 5.98 13.34 -0.16
C LEU A 177 5.08 12.71 0.91
N ASN A 178 4.06 13.44 1.39
CA ASN A 178 3.04 12.87 2.28
C ASN A 178 2.15 11.87 1.56
N ARG A 179 1.77 12.14 0.32
CA ARG A 179 0.99 11.21 -0.51
C ARG A 179 1.79 9.92 -0.76
N LEU A 180 3.06 10.03 -1.07
CA LEU A 180 3.99 8.91 -1.21
C LEU A 180 4.06 8.10 0.09
N GLY A 181 4.39 8.75 1.21
CA GLY A 181 4.51 8.07 2.50
C GLY A 181 3.22 7.37 2.91
N SER A 182 2.07 8.01 2.68
CA SER A 182 0.76 7.40 2.93
C SER A 182 0.48 6.21 2.00
N CYS A 183 0.89 6.29 0.73
CA CYS A 183 0.69 5.21 -0.24
C CYS A 183 1.48 3.96 0.14
N VAL A 184 2.74 4.14 0.57
CA VAL A 184 3.61 3.06 1.04
C VAL A 184 3.10 2.49 2.37
N ALA A 185 2.76 3.35 3.34
CA ALA A 185 2.25 2.92 4.65
C ALA A 185 0.99 2.06 4.56
N ASN A 186 0.11 2.35 3.59
CA ASN A 186 -1.14 1.62 3.39
C ASN A 186 -1.02 0.42 2.43
N ASN A 187 0.20 0.02 2.03
CA ASN A 187 0.44 -1.06 1.06
C ASN A 187 -0.28 -0.86 -0.30
N ILE A 188 -0.50 0.40 -0.69
CA ILE A 188 -1.11 0.77 -1.98
C ILE A 188 -0.01 0.89 -3.04
N CYS A 189 1.14 1.45 -2.67
CA CYS A 189 2.33 1.52 -3.48
C CYS A 189 3.27 0.36 -3.16
N ASP A 190 4.04 -0.07 -4.16
CA ASP A 190 5.17 -0.95 -3.95
C ASP A 190 6.29 -0.18 -3.24
N ARG A 191 6.75 -0.73 -2.11
CA ARG A 191 7.74 -0.07 -1.24
C ARG A 191 9.13 -0.05 -1.87
N ASP A 192 9.54 -1.14 -2.51
CA ASP A 192 10.89 -1.26 -3.06
C ASP A 192 11.06 -0.29 -4.22
N VAL A 193 10.07 -0.26 -5.13
CA VAL A 193 10.05 0.72 -6.23
C VAL A 193 9.97 2.15 -5.69
N ALA A 194 9.16 2.42 -4.66
CA ALA A 194 9.08 3.76 -4.07
C ALA A 194 10.42 4.20 -3.47
N ASN A 195 11.12 3.26 -2.83
CA ASN A 195 12.42 3.51 -2.22
C ASN A 195 13.48 3.87 -3.27
N ASP A 196 13.55 3.09 -4.35
CA ASP A 196 14.51 3.30 -5.44
C ASP A 196 14.39 4.69 -6.08
N TYR A 197 13.16 5.20 -6.23
CA TYR A 197 12.92 6.50 -6.87
C TYR A 197 12.98 7.69 -5.90
N PHE A 198 12.47 7.54 -4.68
CA PHE A 198 12.14 8.70 -3.85
C PHE A 198 12.87 8.76 -2.50
N LEU A 199 13.44 7.66 -2.01
CA LEU A 199 13.93 7.59 -0.63
C LEU A 199 15.06 8.59 -0.36
N ASP A 200 16.01 8.71 -1.27
CA ASP A 200 17.14 9.63 -1.12
C ASP A 200 16.70 11.09 -1.13
N TYR A 201 15.78 11.44 -2.04
CA TYR A 201 15.19 12.77 -2.07
C TYR A 201 14.41 13.05 -0.78
N ALA A 202 13.55 12.12 -0.34
CA ALA A 202 12.75 12.25 0.87
C ALA A 202 13.63 12.38 2.13
N ARG A 203 14.70 11.59 2.24
CA ARG A 203 15.69 11.68 3.33
C ARG A 203 16.40 13.01 3.34
N SER A 204 16.88 13.46 2.19
CA SER A 204 17.55 14.75 2.04
C SER A 204 16.60 15.88 2.46
N PHE A 205 15.40 15.91 1.90
CA PHE A 205 14.34 16.87 2.24
C PHE A 205 14.04 16.87 3.75
N TRP A 206 13.78 15.69 4.34
CA TRP A 206 13.46 15.56 5.75
C TRP A 206 14.60 16.03 6.66
N SER A 207 15.86 15.82 6.24
CA SER A 207 17.02 16.29 7.00
C SER A 207 17.12 17.81 7.15
N TYR A 208 16.55 18.57 6.21
CA TYR A 208 16.44 20.03 6.32
C TYR A 208 15.17 20.46 7.06
N PHE A 209 14.02 19.85 6.74
CA PHE A 209 12.72 20.40 7.13
C PHE A 209 12.05 19.75 8.33
N SER A 210 12.61 18.67 8.89
CA SER A 210 12.08 18.03 10.12
C SER A 210 11.89 19.00 11.28
N GLY A 211 12.84 19.93 11.47
CA GLY A 211 12.74 20.96 12.51
C GLY A 211 11.59 21.94 12.28
N TYR A 212 11.34 22.35 11.04
CA TYR A 212 10.20 23.21 10.69
C TYR A 212 8.87 22.46 10.87
N ALA A 213 8.81 21.19 10.43
CA ALA A 213 7.62 20.36 10.62
C ALA A 213 7.27 20.22 12.10
N GLY A 214 8.28 20.07 12.98
CA GLY A 214 8.09 20.09 14.43
C GLY A 214 7.41 21.37 14.92
N ASP A 215 7.92 22.53 14.52
CA ASP A 215 7.34 23.83 14.90
C ASP A 215 5.88 23.96 14.45
N VAL A 216 5.58 23.59 13.19
CA VAL A 216 4.22 23.63 12.62
C VAL A 216 3.26 22.71 13.39
N ARG A 217 3.72 21.53 13.81
CA ARG A 217 2.90 20.62 14.63
C ARG A 217 2.59 21.21 15.99
N THR A 218 3.58 21.80 16.66
CA THR A 218 3.36 22.47 17.94
C THR A 218 2.48 23.71 17.83
N SER A 219 2.42 24.32 16.65
CA SER A 219 1.63 25.54 16.37
C SER A 219 0.17 25.26 16.00
N GLY A 220 -0.25 23.98 15.87
CA GLY A 220 -1.67 23.64 15.67
C GLY A 220 -1.96 22.64 14.55
N SER A 221 -0.96 22.16 13.81
CA SER A 221 -1.14 21.14 12.76
C SER A 221 -0.45 19.82 13.13
N PRO A 222 -0.98 19.04 14.09
CA PRO A 222 -0.28 17.92 14.72
C PRO A 222 0.13 16.80 13.75
N ASN A 223 -0.55 16.67 12.61
CA ASN A 223 -0.28 15.63 11.60
C ASN A 223 0.59 16.14 10.44
N PHE A 224 1.08 17.38 10.47
CA PHE A 224 1.86 17.94 9.39
C PHE A 224 3.11 17.10 9.10
N ALA A 225 3.28 16.70 7.83
CA ALA A 225 4.39 15.88 7.36
C ALA A 225 4.59 14.52 8.07
N LYS A 226 3.61 14.03 8.82
CA LYS A 226 3.74 12.78 9.59
C LYS A 226 3.93 11.54 8.70
N PRO A 227 3.18 11.34 7.60
CA PRO A 227 3.41 10.20 6.71
C PRO A 227 4.80 10.19 6.07
N LEU A 228 5.33 11.37 5.73
CA LEU A 228 6.70 11.53 5.24
C LEU A 228 7.74 11.12 6.29
N GLU A 229 7.57 11.58 7.54
CA GLU A 229 8.45 11.20 8.65
C GLU A 229 8.48 9.68 8.84
N GLU A 230 7.32 9.04 8.88
CA GLU A 230 7.19 7.59 9.05
C GLU A 230 7.84 6.83 7.89
N TYR A 231 7.64 7.30 6.66
CA TYR A 231 8.26 6.73 5.46
C TYR A 231 9.79 6.73 5.58
N VAL A 232 10.38 7.90 5.86
CA VAL A 232 11.84 8.05 5.97
C VAL A 232 12.41 7.31 7.18
N ALA A 233 11.69 7.30 8.32
CA ALA A 233 12.12 6.61 9.54
C ALA A 233 12.10 5.09 9.41
N SER A 234 11.11 4.53 8.71
CA SER A 234 10.98 3.08 8.53
C SER A 234 12.19 2.46 7.80
N GLU A 235 12.88 3.24 6.98
CA GLU A 235 14.07 2.80 6.25
C GLU A 235 15.38 3.09 7.01
N ALA A 236 15.37 3.98 8.00
CA ALA A 236 16.52 4.21 8.88
C ALA A 236 16.72 3.05 9.86
N GLY A 237 15.64 2.37 10.26
CA GLY A 237 15.68 1.16 11.08
C GLY A 237 15.94 -0.13 10.30
N SER A 238 15.86 -0.10 8.96
CA SER A 238 15.96 -1.27 8.07
C SER A 238 17.29 -1.35 7.33
N ALA A 239 18.27 -0.50 7.70
CA ALA A 239 19.61 -0.53 7.09
C ALA A 239 20.21 -1.94 7.22
N PRO A 240 20.60 -2.58 6.10
CA PRO A 240 21.14 -3.92 6.14
C PRO A 240 22.42 -3.93 6.98
N ILE A 241 22.50 -4.85 7.93
CA ILE A 241 23.76 -5.26 8.55
C ILE A 241 24.60 -5.80 7.40
N LEU A 242 25.51 -4.97 6.88
CA LEU A 242 26.61 -5.42 6.04
C LEU A 242 27.42 -6.41 6.89
N ASN A 243 27.14 -7.70 6.73
CA ASN A 243 28.01 -8.74 7.25
C ASN A 243 29.38 -8.53 6.61
N PRO A 244 30.46 -8.39 7.40
CA PRO A 244 31.79 -8.28 6.81
C PRO A 244 32.06 -9.56 6.01
N VAL A 245 32.37 -9.37 4.72
CA VAL A 245 32.92 -10.42 3.88
C VAL A 245 34.17 -10.92 4.59
N LYS A 246 34.13 -12.20 4.97
CA LYS A 246 35.27 -12.88 5.58
C LYS A 246 36.13 -13.38 4.42
N ASP A 247 37.21 -12.65 4.15
CA ASP A 247 38.31 -13.13 3.32
C ASP A 247 38.98 -14.37 3.95
#